data_AF-A0A090TVW4-F1
#
_entry.id   AF-A0A090TVW4-F1
#
_cell.length_a   1.000
_cell.length_b   1.000
_cell.length_c   1.000
_cell.angle_alpha   90.00
_cell.angle_beta   90.00
_cell.angle_gamma   90.00
#
_symmetry.space_group_name_H-M   'P 1'
#
loop_
_entity.id
_entity.type
_entity.pdbx_description
1 polymer ?
#
loop_
_entity_poly.entity_id
_entity_poly.type
_entity_poly.pdbx_seq_one_letter_code
_entity_poly.pdbx_strand_id
1 'polypeptide(L)'
;MSQVLVISGHPELDSSYTNKVILNQLSDNISDIEVRRLDTLYPDYKIDVEAEQQAMMKADVIVLQFPFYWYSMPALLKKWMDDVMSFNFAYGPEGDKLKGKDFILSFTVGGPEESYDPLGYNHFTIEEMLRPMQQTAYLAGMNYIKPIFTHRMVYIPGVYNKLEEVEARARDHATRVEAQIEDLIYSPENRIHKFVANWFAKFDRLEESTDQFTRSLADDVKWTVPEGEFIGHEGFRDWYALVRKVFKPNCDHVVEQVEVNKSEVGYLVELRIRLIAETFDDSVMKGEDINLLVNETWQVSFDSNDDIRIHSYEVVPVNS
;
A
#
# COMPACT_ATOMS: atom_id res chain seq x y z
N MET A 1 15.06 -6.50 6.93
CA MET A 1 13.75 -5.81 6.96
C MET A 1 12.78 -6.75 6.29
N SER A 2 11.63 -7.05 6.90
CA SER A 2 10.59 -7.86 6.25
C SER A 2 9.72 -6.95 5.40
N GLN A 3 9.68 -7.17 4.09
CA GLN A 3 8.80 -6.41 3.18
C GLN A 3 7.33 -6.80 3.37
N VAL A 4 7.09 -8.03 3.79
CA VAL A 4 5.75 -8.62 3.95
C VAL A 4 5.54 -9.06 5.39
N LEU A 5 4.43 -8.66 6.00
CA LEU A 5 3.98 -9.13 7.30
C LEU A 5 2.66 -9.88 7.14
N VAL A 6 2.63 -11.15 7.53
CA VAL A 6 1.40 -11.95 7.59
C VAL A 6 0.99 -12.16 9.03
N ILE A 7 -0.18 -11.65 9.40
CA ILE A 7 -0.81 -11.92 10.69
C ILE A 7 -1.77 -13.10 10.52
N SER A 8 -1.42 -14.24 11.13
CA SER A 8 -2.31 -15.40 11.18
C SER A 8 -3.31 -15.26 12.31
N GLY A 9 -4.58 -15.09 11.96
CA GLY A 9 -5.72 -15.00 12.89
C GLY A 9 -6.37 -16.34 13.21
N HIS A 10 -5.83 -17.47 12.72
CA HIS A 10 -6.42 -18.79 13.00
C HIS A 10 -6.30 -19.13 14.50
N PRO A 11 -7.38 -19.52 15.20
CA PRO A 11 -7.35 -19.71 16.65
C PRO A 11 -6.55 -20.94 17.13
N GLU A 12 -6.41 -21.95 16.27
CA GLU A 12 -5.59 -23.14 16.52
C GLU A 12 -4.97 -23.61 15.20
N LEU A 13 -3.91 -22.94 14.72
CA LEU A 13 -3.42 -23.18 13.36
C LEU A 13 -2.91 -24.62 13.15
N ASP A 14 -2.38 -25.25 14.19
CA ASP A 14 -1.77 -26.59 14.06
C ASP A 14 -2.78 -27.69 13.68
N SER A 15 -4.06 -27.50 14.00
CA SER A 15 -5.18 -28.37 13.60
C SER A 15 -5.82 -27.97 12.25
N SER A 16 -5.37 -26.87 11.65
CA SER A 16 -5.93 -26.36 10.40
C SER A 16 -5.50 -27.20 9.19
N TYR A 17 -6.47 -27.64 8.38
CA TYR A 17 -6.21 -28.32 7.11
C TYR A 17 -5.94 -27.38 5.94
N THR A 18 -6.24 -26.08 6.06
CA THR A 18 -6.17 -25.13 4.94
C THR A 18 -5.27 -23.94 5.23
N ASN A 19 -5.49 -23.20 6.32
CA ASN A 19 -4.68 -22.02 6.64
C ASN A 19 -3.22 -22.37 6.92
N LYS A 20 -2.97 -23.56 7.50
CA LYS A 20 -1.60 -24.07 7.71
C LYS A 20 -0.87 -24.30 6.39
N VAL A 21 -1.55 -24.89 5.41
CA VAL A 21 -1.01 -25.11 4.07
C VAL A 21 -0.69 -23.78 3.40
N ILE A 22 -1.61 -22.81 3.49
CA ILE A 22 -1.40 -21.47 2.92
C ILE A 22 -0.17 -20.81 3.53
N LEU A 23 -0.11 -20.72 4.88
CA LEU A 23 0.98 -20.02 5.57
C LEU A 23 2.34 -20.69 5.36
N ASN A 24 2.39 -22.01 5.32
CA ASN A 24 3.63 -22.73 5.01
C ASN A 24 4.12 -22.38 3.60
N GLN A 25 3.22 -22.43 2.61
CA GLN A 25 3.58 -22.10 1.23
C GLN A 25 4.08 -20.65 1.08
N LEU A 26 3.37 -19.68 1.69
CA LEU A 26 3.82 -18.27 1.71
C LEU A 26 5.22 -18.12 2.34
N SER A 27 5.46 -18.84 3.44
CA SER A 27 6.76 -18.79 4.14
C SER A 27 7.89 -19.41 3.33
N ASP A 28 7.59 -20.46 2.55
CA ASP A 28 8.56 -21.17 1.71
C ASP A 28 8.92 -20.38 0.44
N ASN A 29 7.97 -19.61 -0.11
CA ASN A 29 8.10 -18.98 -1.43
C ASN A 29 8.43 -17.48 -1.39
N ILE A 30 8.17 -16.79 -0.29
CA ILE A 30 8.40 -15.33 -0.17
C ILE A 30 9.63 -15.09 0.71
N SER A 31 10.70 -14.53 0.14
CA SER A 31 12.00 -14.37 0.81
C SER A 31 11.97 -13.45 2.04
N ASP A 32 11.28 -12.30 1.95
CA ASP A 32 11.26 -11.25 2.98
C ASP A 32 9.90 -11.18 3.71
N ILE A 33 9.43 -12.34 4.17
CA ILE A 33 8.18 -12.51 4.90
C ILE A 33 8.39 -12.70 6.40
N GLU A 34 7.56 -12.05 7.21
CA GLU A 34 7.39 -12.34 8.63
C GLU A 34 5.98 -12.88 8.87
N VAL A 35 5.85 -14.10 9.39
CA VAL A 35 4.55 -14.68 9.77
C VAL A 35 4.39 -14.63 11.30
N ARG A 36 3.40 -13.89 11.78
CA ARG A 36 3.05 -13.77 13.20
C ARG A 36 1.79 -14.57 13.50
N ARG A 37 1.95 -15.65 14.26
CA ARG A 37 0.89 -16.56 14.68
C ARG A 37 0.25 -16.09 15.99
N LEU A 38 -0.91 -15.45 15.91
CA LEU A 38 -1.57 -14.88 17.09
C LEU A 38 -1.96 -15.96 18.12
N ASP A 39 -2.37 -17.15 17.66
CA ASP A 39 -2.69 -18.29 18.52
C ASP A 39 -1.53 -18.71 19.43
N THR A 40 -0.30 -18.63 18.91
CA THR A 40 0.91 -18.99 19.66
C THR A 40 1.50 -17.83 20.46
N LEU A 41 1.45 -16.62 19.91
CA LEU A 41 2.02 -15.42 20.56
C LEU A 41 1.15 -14.98 21.73
N TYR A 42 -0.18 -15.08 21.60
CA TYR A 42 -1.14 -14.53 22.54
C TYR A 42 -2.26 -15.52 22.89
N PRO A 43 -1.95 -16.74 23.38
CA PRO A 43 -2.96 -17.72 23.76
C PRO A 43 -3.89 -17.24 24.88
N ASP A 44 -3.47 -16.24 25.65
CA ASP A 44 -4.21 -15.62 26.75
C ASP A 44 -4.81 -14.24 26.39
N TYR A 45 -4.81 -13.86 25.10
CA TYR A 45 -5.36 -12.61 24.58
C TYR A 45 -4.65 -11.34 25.10
N LYS A 46 -3.45 -11.45 25.66
CA LYS A 46 -2.63 -10.29 26.06
C LYS A 46 -1.68 -9.88 24.94
N ILE A 47 -2.15 -9.02 24.05
CA ILE A 47 -1.38 -8.55 22.90
C ILE A 47 -0.23 -7.63 23.36
N ASP A 48 0.99 -7.90 22.89
CA ASP A 48 2.11 -6.98 22.99
C ASP A 48 2.00 -5.94 21.87
N VAL A 49 1.32 -4.83 22.18
CA VAL A 49 1.03 -3.77 21.21
C VAL A 49 2.30 -3.22 20.58
N GLU A 50 3.35 -2.97 21.37
CA GLU A 50 4.58 -2.39 20.85
C GLU A 50 5.26 -3.34 19.86
N ALA A 51 5.36 -4.62 20.19
CA ALA A 51 5.95 -5.61 19.29
C ALA A 51 5.20 -5.71 17.95
N GLU A 52 3.87 -5.70 17.97
CA GLU A 52 3.05 -5.78 16.76
C GLU A 52 3.15 -4.50 15.92
N GLN A 53 3.12 -3.33 16.55
CA GLN A 53 3.30 -2.05 15.86
C GLN A 53 4.68 -1.95 15.20
N GLN A 54 5.74 -2.42 15.87
CA GLN A 54 7.08 -2.48 15.30
C GLN A 54 7.17 -3.41 14.10
N ALA A 55 6.45 -4.55 14.12
CA ALA A 55 6.36 -5.43 12.96
C ALA A 55 5.64 -4.73 11.79
N MET A 56 4.48 -4.11 12.05
CA MET A 56 3.70 -3.39 11.03
C MET A 56 4.48 -2.23 10.40
N MET A 57 5.27 -1.49 11.18
CA MET A 57 6.07 -0.38 10.64
C MET A 57 7.17 -0.85 9.68
N LYS A 58 7.75 -2.03 9.91
CA LYS A 58 8.82 -2.60 9.08
C LYS A 58 8.34 -3.15 7.75
N ALA A 59 7.05 -3.46 7.63
CA ALA A 59 6.45 -4.09 6.45
C ALA A 59 5.86 -3.07 5.49
N ASP A 60 5.97 -3.34 4.20
CA ASP A 60 5.33 -2.54 3.14
C ASP A 60 3.99 -3.15 2.72
N VAL A 61 3.86 -4.48 2.85
CA VAL A 61 2.63 -5.24 2.62
C VAL A 61 2.21 -5.95 3.91
N ILE A 62 0.96 -5.75 4.34
CA ILE A 62 0.36 -6.39 5.51
C ILE A 62 -0.77 -7.31 5.03
N VAL A 63 -0.69 -8.58 5.40
CA VAL A 63 -1.69 -9.60 5.06
C VAL A 63 -2.34 -10.11 6.33
N LEU A 64 -3.67 -10.05 6.41
CA LEU A 64 -4.42 -10.79 7.44
C LEU A 64 -4.85 -12.13 6.86
N GLN A 65 -4.29 -13.23 7.37
CA GLN A 65 -4.67 -14.60 7.00
C GLN A 65 -5.58 -15.21 8.07
N PHE A 66 -6.83 -15.55 7.74
CA PHE A 66 -7.75 -16.12 8.74
C PHE A 66 -8.86 -17.01 8.16
N PRO A 67 -9.49 -17.87 8.97
CA PRO A 67 -10.76 -18.49 8.61
C PRO A 67 -11.94 -17.53 8.84
N PHE A 68 -12.84 -17.44 7.86
CA PHE A 68 -14.01 -16.55 7.91
C PHE A 68 -15.09 -17.14 8.85
N TYR A 69 -15.22 -16.57 10.04
CA TYR A 69 -16.11 -17.06 11.10
C TYR A 69 -17.25 -16.09 11.31
N TRP A 70 -18.48 -16.61 11.29
CA TRP A 70 -19.70 -15.83 11.51
C TRP A 70 -19.69 -14.51 10.73
N TYR A 71 -19.37 -14.60 9.44
CA TYR A 71 -19.37 -13.48 8.51
C TYR A 71 -18.32 -12.39 8.87
N SER A 72 -17.29 -12.77 9.61
CA SER A 72 -16.23 -11.87 10.08
C SER A 72 -14.91 -12.63 10.33
N MET A 73 -14.03 -12.03 11.13
CA MET A 73 -12.74 -12.57 11.55
C MET A 73 -12.82 -13.27 12.93
N PRO A 74 -11.84 -14.12 13.28
CA PRO A 74 -11.73 -14.70 14.62
C PRO A 74 -11.56 -13.66 15.72
N ALA A 75 -12.06 -13.96 16.93
CA ALA A 75 -12.09 -13.01 18.04
C ALA A 75 -10.70 -12.49 18.45
N LEU A 76 -9.67 -13.34 18.42
CA LEU A 76 -8.31 -12.94 18.75
C LEU A 76 -7.75 -11.94 17.73
N LEU A 77 -8.01 -12.16 16.43
CA LEU A 77 -7.61 -11.21 15.39
C LEU A 77 -8.36 -9.88 15.53
N LYS A 78 -9.66 -9.92 15.87
CA LYS A 78 -10.42 -8.69 16.14
C LYS A 78 -9.87 -7.92 17.33
N LYS A 79 -9.51 -8.61 18.42
CA LYS A 79 -8.86 -7.99 19.58
C LYS A 79 -7.50 -7.39 19.21
N TRP A 80 -6.69 -8.12 18.45
CA TRP A 80 -5.42 -7.61 17.94
C TRP A 80 -5.61 -6.31 17.16
N MET A 81 -6.61 -6.24 16.27
CA MET A 81 -6.92 -5.01 15.56
C MET A 81 -7.31 -3.87 16.51
N ASP A 82 -8.17 -4.15 17.50
CA ASP A 82 -8.63 -3.14 18.47
C ASP A 82 -7.50 -2.58 19.35
N ASP A 83 -6.53 -3.43 19.75
CA ASP A 83 -5.40 -3.02 20.58
C ASP A 83 -4.29 -2.33 19.77
N VAL A 84 -3.94 -2.89 18.60
CA VAL A 84 -2.75 -2.51 17.82
C VAL A 84 -3.01 -1.29 16.95
N MET A 85 -4.18 -1.18 16.34
CA MET A 85 -4.57 -0.05 15.48
C MET A 85 -5.06 1.15 16.32
N SER A 86 -4.18 1.63 17.20
CA SER A 86 -4.49 2.63 18.22
C SER A 86 -4.33 4.08 17.75
N PHE A 87 -4.86 5.01 18.55
CA PHE A 87 -4.74 6.46 18.34
C PHE A 87 -3.27 6.90 18.36
N ASN A 88 -2.90 7.81 17.45
CA ASN A 88 -1.55 8.27 17.15
C ASN A 88 -0.58 7.19 16.63
N PHE A 89 -1.07 5.99 16.34
CA PHE A 89 -0.35 5.00 15.56
C PHE A 89 -0.99 4.79 14.19
N ALA A 90 -2.25 4.32 14.19
CA ALA A 90 -2.98 4.04 12.96
C ALA A 90 -3.87 5.20 12.52
N TYR A 91 -4.33 6.06 13.44
CA TYR A 91 -5.20 7.20 13.13
C TYR A 91 -5.02 8.33 14.15
N GLY A 92 -5.53 9.52 13.85
CA GLY A 92 -5.34 10.72 14.67
C GLY A 92 -4.21 11.61 14.15
N PRO A 93 -3.90 12.73 14.82
CA PRO A 93 -2.95 13.74 14.32
C PRO A 93 -1.57 13.21 13.97
N GLU A 94 -1.09 12.19 14.70
CA GLU A 94 0.21 11.55 14.46
C GLU A 94 0.09 10.11 13.96
N GLY A 95 -1.14 9.65 13.69
CA GLY A 95 -1.46 8.27 13.32
C GLY A 95 -1.27 8.01 11.84
N ASP A 96 -0.04 8.16 11.35
CA ASP A 96 0.33 8.01 9.95
C ASP A 96 1.20 6.77 9.68
N LYS A 97 1.43 5.93 10.70
CA LYS A 97 2.41 4.83 10.62
C LYS A 97 2.04 3.71 9.65
N LEU A 98 0.77 3.64 9.28
CA LEU A 98 0.24 2.67 8.32
C LEU A 98 -0.09 3.30 6.95
N LYS A 99 0.05 4.63 6.81
CA LYS A 99 -0.32 5.33 5.59
C LYS A 99 0.49 4.82 4.41
N GLY A 100 -0.19 4.49 3.32
CA GLY A 100 0.41 4.01 2.07
C GLY A 100 0.91 2.56 2.08
N LYS A 101 0.77 1.82 3.19
CA LYS A 101 1.05 0.38 3.23
C LYS A 101 -0.05 -0.39 2.51
N ASP A 102 0.31 -1.44 1.79
CA ASP A 102 -0.66 -2.29 1.11
C ASP A 102 -1.28 -3.28 2.09
N PHE A 103 -2.61 -3.38 2.09
CA PHE A 103 -3.35 -4.18 3.05
C PHE A 103 -4.22 -5.23 2.35
N ILE A 104 -3.89 -6.50 2.55
CA ILE A 104 -4.56 -7.66 1.95
C ILE A 104 -5.36 -8.40 3.01
N LEU A 105 -6.65 -8.59 2.74
CA LEU A 105 -7.45 -9.59 3.46
C LEU A 105 -7.38 -10.92 2.69
N SER A 106 -6.81 -11.93 3.33
CA SER A 106 -6.65 -13.28 2.77
C SER A 106 -7.37 -14.29 3.68
N PHE A 107 -8.43 -14.94 3.22
CA PHE A 107 -9.21 -15.79 4.12
C PHE A 107 -9.90 -16.97 3.47
N THR A 108 -10.15 -17.99 4.28
CA THR A 108 -10.82 -19.23 3.85
C THR A 108 -12.28 -19.21 4.25
N VAL A 109 -13.17 -19.50 3.31
CA VAL A 109 -14.63 -19.52 3.51
C VAL A 109 -15.14 -20.96 3.49
N GLY A 110 -15.92 -21.35 4.50
CA GLY A 110 -16.45 -22.71 4.60
C GLY A 110 -17.56 -23.01 3.60
N GLY A 111 -18.52 -22.09 3.46
CA GLY A 111 -19.65 -22.23 2.55
C GLY A 111 -19.26 -22.14 1.07
N PRO A 112 -20.11 -22.64 0.17
CA PRO A 112 -19.89 -22.54 -1.27
C PRO A 112 -20.16 -21.12 -1.79
N GLU A 113 -19.59 -20.78 -2.95
CA GLU A 113 -19.64 -19.43 -3.54
C GLU A 113 -21.08 -18.97 -3.79
N GLU A 114 -21.90 -19.84 -4.36
CA GLU A 114 -23.31 -19.56 -4.70
C GLU A 114 -24.19 -19.23 -3.48
N SER A 115 -23.70 -19.43 -2.26
CA SER A 115 -24.43 -19.01 -1.05
C SER A 115 -24.32 -17.51 -0.78
N TYR A 116 -23.32 -16.82 -1.31
CA TYR A 116 -23.02 -15.41 -1.04
C TYR A 116 -23.53 -14.50 -2.15
N ASP A 117 -24.84 -14.52 -2.32
CA ASP A 117 -25.58 -13.77 -3.33
C ASP A 117 -26.85 -13.18 -2.67
N PRO A 118 -27.39 -12.04 -3.14
CA PRO A 118 -28.65 -11.48 -2.63
C PRO A 118 -29.82 -12.47 -2.59
N LEU A 119 -29.86 -13.43 -3.50
CA LEU A 119 -30.87 -14.50 -3.54
C LEU A 119 -30.35 -15.84 -2.95
N GLY A 120 -29.08 -15.89 -2.58
CA GLY A 120 -28.43 -17.04 -1.96
C GLY A 120 -28.70 -17.16 -0.45
N TYR A 121 -28.21 -18.25 0.14
CA TYR A 121 -28.44 -18.58 1.55
C TYR A 121 -27.92 -17.52 2.53
N ASN A 122 -26.81 -16.85 2.23
CA ASN A 122 -26.19 -15.85 3.10
C ASN A 122 -26.63 -14.41 2.79
N HIS A 123 -27.48 -14.20 1.78
CA HIS A 123 -28.13 -12.93 1.42
C HIS A 123 -27.22 -11.75 1.04
N PHE A 124 -25.91 -11.85 1.20
CA PHE A 124 -24.95 -10.82 0.87
C PHE A 124 -23.72 -11.44 0.21
N THR A 125 -23.09 -10.66 -0.65
CA THR A 125 -21.75 -10.97 -1.16
C THR A 125 -20.72 -10.93 -0.04
N ILE A 126 -19.59 -11.59 -0.23
CA ILE A 126 -18.47 -11.54 0.72
C ILE A 126 -18.00 -10.09 0.88
N GLU A 127 -17.87 -9.36 -0.21
CA GLU A 127 -17.43 -7.97 -0.24
C GLU A 127 -18.31 -7.05 0.59
N GLU A 128 -19.63 -7.25 0.58
CA GLU A 128 -20.55 -6.50 1.45
C GLU A 128 -20.29 -6.77 2.94
N MET A 129 -19.96 -8.01 3.30
CA MET A 129 -19.64 -8.39 4.67
C MET A 129 -18.27 -7.86 5.14
N LEU A 130 -17.38 -7.48 4.22
CA LEU A 130 -16.05 -6.94 4.52
C LEU A 130 -16.00 -5.42 4.73
N ARG A 131 -17.11 -4.69 4.50
CA ARG A 131 -17.15 -3.22 4.62
C ARG A 131 -16.53 -2.67 5.91
N PRO A 132 -16.74 -3.25 7.10
CA PRO A 132 -16.07 -2.76 8.32
C PRO A 132 -14.53 -2.86 8.26
N MET A 133 -14.00 -3.94 7.68
CA MET A 133 -12.55 -4.14 7.54
C MET A 133 -11.96 -3.19 6.49
N GLN A 134 -12.68 -3.01 5.37
CA GLN A 134 -12.31 -2.04 4.33
C GLN A 134 -12.26 -0.61 4.90
N GLN A 135 -13.28 -0.19 5.67
CA GLN A 135 -13.30 1.12 6.30
C GLN A 135 -12.15 1.30 7.31
N THR A 136 -11.74 0.23 7.99
CA THR A 136 -10.60 0.26 8.92
C THR A 136 -9.30 0.55 8.17
N ALA A 137 -9.09 -0.05 6.99
CA ALA A 137 -7.93 0.25 6.15
C ALA A 137 -7.93 1.72 5.69
N TYR A 138 -9.08 2.24 5.25
CA TYR A 138 -9.20 3.65 4.83
C TYR A 138 -8.94 4.63 5.97
N LEU A 139 -9.47 4.36 7.17
CA LEU A 139 -9.21 5.20 8.34
C LEU A 139 -7.71 5.24 8.67
N ALA A 140 -7.01 4.13 8.48
CA ALA A 140 -5.58 4.03 8.71
C ALA A 140 -4.70 4.51 7.54
N GLY A 141 -5.31 5.01 6.47
CA GLY A 141 -4.61 5.47 5.27
C GLY A 141 -3.89 4.38 4.49
N MET A 142 -4.24 3.10 4.68
CA MET A 142 -3.67 1.97 3.95
C MET A 142 -4.30 1.83 2.55
N ASN A 143 -3.54 1.25 1.62
CA ASN A 143 -4.07 0.87 0.31
C ASN A 143 -4.82 -0.46 0.46
N TYR A 144 -6.15 -0.40 0.50
CA TYR A 144 -6.97 -1.60 0.57
C TYR A 144 -6.90 -2.36 -0.76
N ILE A 145 -6.27 -3.53 -0.75
CA ILE A 145 -6.15 -4.40 -1.92
C ILE A 145 -7.39 -5.30 -2.01
N LYS A 146 -7.80 -5.65 -3.24
CA LYS A 146 -8.92 -6.56 -3.46
C LYS A 146 -8.73 -7.84 -2.63
N PRO A 147 -9.72 -8.24 -1.80
CA PRO A 147 -9.58 -9.37 -0.90
C PRO A 147 -9.42 -10.68 -1.69
N ILE A 148 -8.62 -11.59 -1.14
CA ILE A 148 -8.40 -12.92 -1.70
C ILE A 148 -9.10 -13.92 -0.78
N PHE A 149 -10.11 -14.59 -1.31
CA PHE A 149 -10.81 -15.64 -0.56
C PHE A 149 -11.06 -16.88 -1.41
N THR A 150 -11.34 -17.99 -0.73
CA THR A 150 -11.73 -19.25 -1.38
C THR A 150 -12.84 -19.92 -0.61
N HIS A 151 -13.85 -20.38 -1.35
CA HIS A 151 -15.00 -21.12 -0.84
C HIS A 151 -14.72 -22.61 -0.64
N ARG A 152 -15.66 -23.28 0.05
CA ARG A 152 -15.64 -24.75 0.29
C ARG A 152 -14.40 -25.22 1.05
N MET A 153 -13.87 -24.41 1.96
CA MET A 153 -12.63 -24.73 2.69
C MET A 153 -12.82 -25.60 3.95
N VAL A 154 -14.03 -26.10 4.20
CA VAL A 154 -14.33 -27.02 5.32
C VAL A 154 -14.10 -28.46 4.90
N TYR A 155 -13.34 -29.21 5.69
CA TYR A 155 -13.23 -30.66 5.58
C TYR A 155 -13.85 -31.32 6.82
N ILE A 156 -14.77 -32.24 6.61
CA ILE A 156 -15.32 -33.11 7.64
C ILE A 156 -15.20 -34.55 7.15
N PRO A 157 -14.41 -35.41 7.82
CA PRO A 157 -14.17 -36.78 7.40
C PRO A 157 -15.48 -37.54 7.12
N GLY A 158 -15.64 -38.03 5.89
CA GLY A 158 -16.82 -38.80 5.47
C GLY A 158 -18.11 -38.00 5.31
N VAL A 159 -18.09 -36.67 5.49
CA VAL A 159 -19.29 -35.83 5.47
C VAL A 159 -19.19 -34.71 4.42
N TYR A 160 -18.08 -33.97 4.39
CA TYR A 160 -18.00 -32.76 3.58
C TYR A 160 -16.59 -32.51 3.04
N ASN A 161 -16.49 -32.42 1.70
CA ASN A 161 -15.25 -32.36 0.90
C ASN A 161 -14.27 -33.52 1.18
N LYS A 162 -13.27 -33.67 0.31
CA LYS A 162 -12.10 -34.52 0.59
C LYS A 162 -10.93 -33.67 1.07
N LEU A 163 -10.09 -34.24 1.94
CA LEU A 163 -8.92 -33.55 2.48
C LEU A 163 -7.99 -33.06 1.35
N GLU A 164 -7.66 -33.93 0.41
CA GLU A 164 -6.80 -33.60 -0.74
C GLU A 164 -7.37 -32.43 -1.57
N GLU A 165 -8.69 -32.38 -1.76
CA GLU A 165 -9.37 -31.32 -2.53
C GLU A 165 -9.35 -29.97 -1.78
N VAL A 166 -9.52 -29.96 -0.45
CA VAL A 166 -9.40 -28.70 0.32
C VAL A 166 -7.97 -28.20 0.40
N GLU A 167 -6.99 -29.10 0.51
CA GLU A 167 -5.57 -28.74 0.52
C GLU A 167 -5.10 -28.24 -0.85
N ALA A 168 -5.62 -28.82 -1.95
CA ALA A 168 -5.37 -28.30 -3.29
C ALA A 168 -5.90 -26.86 -3.45
N ARG A 169 -7.14 -26.60 -3.03
CA ARG A 169 -7.70 -25.23 -3.00
C ARG A 169 -6.91 -24.28 -2.10
N ALA A 170 -6.31 -24.79 -1.02
CA ALA A 170 -5.45 -24.01 -0.14
C ALA A 170 -4.13 -23.61 -0.84
N ARG A 171 -3.52 -24.51 -1.60
CA ARG A 171 -2.35 -24.18 -2.43
C ARG A 171 -2.68 -23.16 -3.52
N ASP A 172 -3.79 -23.35 -4.24
CA ASP A 172 -4.25 -22.40 -5.27
C ASP A 172 -4.60 -21.02 -4.66
N HIS A 173 -5.07 -21.00 -3.41
CA HIS A 173 -5.26 -19.75 -2.66
C HIS A 173 -3.92 -19.08 -2.37
N ALA A 174 -2.96 -19.82 -1.82
CA ALA A 174 -1.63 -19.30 -1.52
C ALA A 174 -0.95 -18.73 -2.78
N THR A 175 -1.03 -19.43 -3.92
CA THR A 175 -0.48 -18.94 -5.19
C THR A 175 -1.09 -17.62 -5.65
N ARG A 176 -2.39 -17.39 -5.41
CA ARG A 176 -3.00 -16.08 -5.71
C ARG A 176 -2.51 -14.99 -4.75
N VAL A 177 -2.31 -15.32 -3.48
CA VAL A 177 -1.75 -14.38 -2.49
C VAL A 177 -0.30 -14.03 -2.83
N GLU A 178 0.52 -15.03 -3.20
CA GLU A 178 1.89 -14.85 -3.69
C GLU A 178 1.93 -13.91 -4.89
N ALA A 179 1.13 -14.21 -5.92
CA ALA A 179 1.08 -13.39 -7.13
C ALA A 179 0.68 -11.93 -6.84
N GLN A 180 -0.28 -11.72 -5.93
CA GLN A 180 -0.69 -10.37 -5.52
C GLN A 180 0.43 -9.64 -4.76
N ILE A 181 1.14 -10.33 -3.87
CA ILE A 181 2.28 -9.77 -3.13
C ILE A 181 3.42 -9.42 -4.09
N GLU A 182 3.76 -10.34 -5.00
CA GLU A 182 4.79 -10.12 -6.02
C GLU A 182 4.46 -8.92 -6.91
N ASP A 183 3.21 -8.79 -7.35
CA ASP A 183 2.77 -7.63 -8.12
C ASP A 183 2.93 -6.31 -7.33
N LEU A 184 2.52 -6.28 -6.06
CA LEU A 184 2.61 -5.08 -5.22
C LEU A 184 4.04 -4.64 -4.92
N ILE A 185 4.98 -5.58 -4.87
CA ILE A 185 6.39 -5.30 -4.55
C ILE A 185 7.19 -5.03 -5.82
N TYR A 186 7.02 -5.85 -6.85
CA TYR A 186 7.94 -5.90 -7.99
C TYR A 186 7.36 -5.33 -9.28
N SER A 187 6.04 -5.12 -9.39
CA SER A 187 5.50 -4.57 -10.65
C SER A 187 6.02 -3.14 -10.86
N PRO A 188 6.53 -2.82 -12.06
CA PRO A 188 7.03 -1.49 -12.36
C PRO A 188 6.01 -0.38 -12.06
N GLU A 189 4.74 -0.63 -12.37
CA GLU A 189 3.63 0.29 -12.12
C GLU A 189 3.45 0.60 -10.62
N ASN A 190 3.33 -0.43 -9.77
CA ASN A 190 3.17 -0.23 -8.33
C ASN A 190 4.38 0.47 -7.71
N ARG A 191 5.59 0.13 -8.17
CA ARG A 191 6.84 0.76 -7.70
C ARG A 191 6.90 2.24 -8.10
N ILE A 192 6.47 2.56 -9.32
CA ILE A 192 6.35 3.95 -9.79
C ILE A 192 5.29 4.71 -8.99
N HIS A 193 4.12 4.11 -8.73
CA HIS A 193 3.07 4.74 -7.91
C HIS A 193 3.57 5.07 -6.49
N LYS A 194 4.23 4.12 -5.83
CA LYS A 194 4.86 4.33 -4.52
C LYS A 194 5.95 5.40 -4.57
N PHE A 195 6.74 5.41 -5.64
CA PHE A 195 7.75 6.44 -5.85
C PHE A 195 7.15 7.83 -6.01
N VAL A 196 6.11 8.00 -6.82
CA VAL A 196 5.38 9.27 -6.99
C VAL A 196 4.83 9.78 -5.65
N ALA A 197 4.16 8.92 -4.89
CA ALA A 197 3.63 9.28 -3.58
C ALA A 197 4.73 9.73 -2.61
N ASN A 198 5.84 8.99 -2.55
CA ASN A 198 6.99 9.31 -1.71
C ASN A 198 7.75 10.57 -2.19
N TRP A 199 7.80 10.79 -3.50
CA TRP A 199 8.40 11.96 -4.11
C TRP A 199 7.69 13.22 -3.62
N PHE A 200 6.37 13.29 -3.79
CA PHE A 200 5.58 14.45 -3.38
C PHE A 200 5.52 14.63 -1.86
N ALA A 201 5.38 13.55 -1.08
CA ALA A 201 5.41 13.64 0.38
C ALA A 201 6.72 14.23 0.94
N LYS A 202 7.85 14.05 0.22
CA LYS A 202 9.12 14.72 0.53
C LYS A 202 9.14 16.14 -0.03
N PHE A 203 8.66 16.32 -1.26
CA PHE A 203 8.63 17.60 -1.96
C PHE A 203 7.85 18.66 -1.17
N ASP A 204 6.70 18.28 -0.61
CA ASP A 204 5.83 19.10 0.23
C ASP A 204 6.51 19.72 1.45
N ARG A 205 7.54 19.07 1.98
CA ARG A 205 8.29 19.56 3.15
C ARG A 205 9.20 20.74 2.82
N LEU A 206 9.58 20.89 1.53
CA LEU A 206 10.46 21.95 1.05
C LEU A 206 11.75 22.11 1.88
N GLU A 207 12.36 20.98 2.25
CA GLU A 207 13.63 20.92 2.98
C GLU A 207 14.76 21.61 2.21
N GLU A 208 15.79 22.09 2.90
CA GLU A 208 16.90 22.80 2.23
C GLU A 208 17.78 21.90 1.38
N SER A 209 18.02 20.66 1.82
CA SER A 209 18.82 19.70 1.06
C SER A 209 18.00 19.11 -0.09
N THR A 210 18.63 19.05 -1.27
CA THR A 210 18.07 18.43 -2.48
C THR A 210 18.59 17.03 -2.73
N ASP A 211 19.48 16.52 -1.88
CA ASP A 211 20.21 15.26 -2.13
C ASP A 211 19.26 14.07 -2.34
N GLN A 212 18.16 14.04 -1.61
CA GLN A 212 17.14 12.99 -1.73
C GLN A 212 16.44 12.98 -3.09
N PHE A 213 16.30 14.15 -3.72
CA PHE A 213 15.70 14.26 -5.05
C PHE A 213 16.73 13.96 -6.13
N THR A 214 17.93 14.55 -6.05
CA THR A 214 18.97 14.36 -7.07
C THR A 214 19.43 12.91 -7.19
N ARG A 215 19.34 12.11 -6.11
CA ARG A 215 19.56 10.65 -6.16
C ARG A 215 18.56 9.89 -7.03
N SER A 216 17.40 10.46 -7.32
CA SER A 216 16.40 9.89 -8.22
C SER A 216 16.29 10.66 -9.54
N LEU A 217 17.14 11.66 -9.79
CA LEU A 217 17.21 12.38 -11.07
C LEU A 217 18.41 11.92 -11.89
N ALA A 218 18.23 11.63 -13.17
CA ALA A 218 19.32 11.40 -14.11
C ALA A 218 20.29 12.60 -14.13
N ASP A 219 21.57 12.36 -14.43
CA ASP A 219 22.60 13.40 -14.39
C ASP A 219 22.33 14.53 -15.39
N ASP A 220 21.69 14.19 -16.51
CA ASP A 220 21.27 15.06 -17.59
C ASP A 220 19.75 15.30 -17.61
N VAL A 221 19.08 15.15 -16.45
CA VAL A 221 17.63 15.34 -16.33
C VAL A 221 17.17 16.65 -16.99
N LYS A 222 16.07 16.57 -17.76
CA LYS A 222 15.40 17.75 -18.32
C LYS A 222 14.22 18.13 -17.44
N TRP A 223 14.27 19.32 -16.88
CA TRP A 223 13.26 19.82 -15.95
C TRP A 223 12.55 21.02 -16.58
N THR A 224 11.35 20.78 -17.10
CA THR A 224 10.55 21.76 -17.83
C THR A 224 9.35 22.17 -16.97
N VAL A 225 9.31 23.43 -16.58
CA VAL A 225 8.27 24.00 -15.71
C VAL A 225 7.79 25.33 -16.30
N PRO A 226 6.67 25.91 -15.82
CA PRO A 226 6.17 27.19 -16.33
C PRO A 226 7.20 28.32 -16.31
N GLU A 227 8.13 28.31 -15.35
CA GLU A 227 9.18 29.31 -15.20
C GLU A 227 10.33 29.16 -16.22
N GLY A 228 10.44 28.00 -16.89
CA GLY A 228 11.48 27.74 -17.88
C GLY A 228 11.98 26.29 -17.90
N GLU A 229 13.08 26.08 -18.63
CA GLU A 229 13.76 24.79 -18.74
C GLU A 229 15.08 24.81 -17.97
N PHE A 230 15.30 23.77 -17.17
CA PHE A 230 16.50 23.57 -16.35
C PHE A 230 17.09 22.19 -16.67
N ILE A 231 18.42 22.08 -16.66
CA ILE A 231 19.12 20.87 -17.10
C ILE A 231 20.07 20.37 -16.00
N GLY A 232 20.02 19.06 -15.77
CA GLY A 232 20.86 18.36 -14.81
C GLY A 232 20.57 18.75 -13.35
N HIS A 233 21.39 18.23 -12.43
CA HIS A 233 21.17 18.47 -11.00
C HIS A 233 21.35 19.93 -10.59
N GLU A 234 22.27 20.67 -11.21
CA GLU A 234 22.46 22.10 -10.94
C GLU A 234 21.21 22.89 -11.35
N GLY A 235 20.66 22.64 -12.55
CA GLY A 235 19.44 23.31 -12.99
C GLY A 235 18.24 23.01 -12.08
N PHE A 236 18.08 21.75 -11.65
CA PHE A 236 17.05 21.39 -10.66
C PHE A 236 17.24 22.14 -9.33
N ARG A 237 18.48 22.24 -8.82
CA ARG A 237 18.76 22.97 -7.57
C ARG A 237 18.43 24.45 -7.68
N ASP A 238 18.76 25.07 -8.81
CA ASP A 238 18.44 26.47 -9.08
C ASP A 238 16.93 26.70 -9.06
N TRP A 239 16.17 25.86 -9.78
CA TRP A 239 14.71 25.91 -9.77
C TRP A 239 14.13 25.68 -8.37
N TYR A 240 14.60 24.65 -7.66
CA TYR A 240 14.11 24.33 -6.33
C TYR A 240 14.37 25.46 -5.32
N ALA A 241 15.50 26.17 -5.44
CA ALA A 241 15.80 27.35 -4.65
C ALA A 241 14.86 28.54 -4.95
N LEU A 242 14.31 28.63 -6.17
CA LEU A 242 13.26 29.60 -6.49
C LEU A 242 11.92 29.20 -5.85
N VAL A 243 11.53 27.93 -5.98
CA VAL A 243 10.29 27.39 -5.38
C VAL A 243 10.27 27.65 -3.87
N ARG A 244 11.38 27.39 -3.17
CA ARG A 244 11.50 27.63 -1.71
C ARG A 244 11.44 29.10 -1.28
N LYS A 245 11.61 30.05 -2.20
CA LYS A 245 11.39 31.48 -1.93
C LYS A 245 9.94 31.91 -2.15
N VAL A 246 9.15 31.08 -2.83
CA VAL A 246 7.76 31.36 -3.13
C VAL A 246 6.85 30.68 -2.13
N PHE A 247 6.99 29.36 -1.98
CA PHE A 247 6.08 28.54 -1.19
C PHE A 247 6.60 28.28 0.22
N LYS A 248 5.68 28.29 1.19
CA LYS A 248 5.96 27.87 2.57
C LYS A 248 6.05 26.34 2.65
N PRO A 249 6.86 25.79 3.56
CA PRO A 249 6.88 24.35 3.85
C PRO A 249 5.51 23.80 4.25
N ASN A 250 5.32 22.49 4.03
CA ASN A 250 4.07 21.76 4.25
C ASN A 250 2.97 22.15 3.24
N CYS A 251 3.35 22.21 1.97
CA CYS A 251 2.38 22.21 0.87
C CYS A 251 1.64 20.85 0.80
N ASP A 252 0.64 20.76 -0.06
CA ASP A 252 -0.06 19.51 -0.35
C ASP A 252 -0.14 19.29 -1.87
N HIS A 253 0.62 18.33 -2.38
CA HIS A 253 0.46 17.81 -3.74
C HIS A 253 -0.52 16.63 -3.70
N VAL A 254 -1.80 16.93 -3.93
CA VAL A 254 -2.83 15.89 -4.04
C VAL A 254 -2.75 15.24 -5.42
N VAL A 255 -2.25 14.00 -5.46
CA VAL A 255 -2.21 13.18 -6.67
C VAL A 255 -3.63 12.71 -6.99
N GLU A 256 -4.27 13.34 -7.98
CA GLU A 256 -5.64 12.99 -8.43
C GLU A 256 -5.63 11.78 -9.38
N GLN A 257 -4.56 11.62 -10.17
CA GLN A 257 -4.41 10.54 -11.15
C GLN A 257 -2.94 10.23 -11.40
N VAL A 258 -2.64 8.95 -11.62
CA VAL A 258 -1.35 8.44 -12.11
C VAL A 258 -1.64 7.42 -13.21
N GLU A 259 -1.03 7.60 -14.38
CA GLU A 259 -1.01 6.61 -15.45
C GLU A 259 0.44 6.26 -15.79
N VAL A 260 0.74 4.97 -15.85
CA VAL A 260 2.09 4.47 -16.14
C VAL A 260 2.06 3.68 -17.43
N ASN A 261 2.72 4.21 -18.46
CA ASN A 261 2.76 3.64 -19.80
C ASN A 261 4.19 3.21 -20.13
N LYS A 262 4.39 1.99 -20.64
CA LYS A 262 5.71 1.55 -21.08
C LYS A 262 6.16 2.37 -22.31
N SER A 263 7.40 2.86 -22.29
CA SER A 263 8.03 3.61 -23.38
C SER A 263 9.34 2.97 -23.85
N GLU A 264 9.98 3.51 -24.88
CA GLU A 264 11.24 2.98 -25.43
C GLU A 264 12.40 3.03 -24.43
N VAL A 265 12.41 4.03 -23.55
CA VAL A 265 13.48 4.32 -22.58
C VAL A 265 13.05 4.05 -21.13
N GLY A 266 11.98 3.27 -20.94
CA GLY A 266 11.46 2.88 -19.63
C GLY A 266 9.95 3.05 -19.54
N TYR A 267 9.50 4.04 -18.78
CA TYR A 267 8.09 4.32 -18.53
C TYR A 267 7.80 5.82 -18.65
N LEU A 268 6.72 6.15 -19.35
CA LEU A 268 6.10 7.46 -19.33
C LEU A 268 5.08 7.47 -18.20
N VAL A 269 5.19 8.43 -17.29
CA VAL A 269 4.30 8.61 -16.15
C VAL A 269 3.54 9.90 -16.33
N GLU A 270 2.23 9.81 -16.47
CA GLU A 270 1.34 10.95 -16.65
C GLU A 270 0.55 11.17 -15.35
N LEU A 271 0.64 12.37 -14.81
CA LEU A 271 0.12 12.73 -13.51
C LEU A 271 -0.86 13.89 -13.63
N ARG A 272 -1.91 13.84 -12.82
CA ARG A 272 -2.77 15.00 -12.55
C ARG A 272 -2.64 15.35 -11.09
N ILE A 273 -2.08 16.52 -10.81
CA ILE A 273 -1.75 16.96 -9.46
C ILE A 273 -2.49 18.24 -9.13
N ARG A 274 -3.13 18.28 -7.96
CA ARG A 274 -3.63 19.51 -7.37
C ARG A 274 -2.65 19.98 -6.29
N LEU A 275 -1.97 21.07 -6.57
CA LEU A 275 -1.08 21.74 -5.63
C LEU A 275 -1.88 22.73 -4.78
N ILE A 276 -1.89 22.53 -3.47
CA ILE A 276 -2.43 23.46 -2.48
C ILE A 276 -1.27 23.96 -1.62
N ALA A 277 -1.02 25.26 -1.62
CA ALA A 277 0.14 25.82 -0.93
C ALA A 277 -0.08 27.27 -0.49
N GLU A 278 0.50 27.63 0.66
CA GLU A 278 0.65 29.02 1.07
C GLU A 278 1.95 29.61 0.52
N THR A 279 1.97 30.90 0.24
CA THR A 279 3.18 31.61 -0.23
C THR A 279 3.71 32.60 0.81
N PHE A 280 4.98 32.97 0.70
CA PHE A 280 5.56 34.01 1.57
C PHE A 280 5.06 35.41 1.15
N ASP A 281 4.88 36.31 2.12
CA ASP A 281 4.41 37.69 1.90
C ASP A 281 5.35 38.51 1.01
N ASP A 282 6.66 38.22 1.06
CA ASP A 282 7.70 38.87 0.26
C ASP A 282 7.99 38.14 -1.06
N SER A 283 7.29 37.05 -1.34
CA SER A 283 7.36 36.36 -2.62
C SER A 283 6.68 37.13 -3.74
N VAL A 284 6.89 36.67 -4.98
CA VAL A 284 6.18 37.20 -6.16
C VAL A 284 4.66 37.05 -6.07
N MET A 285 4.17 36.11 -5.23
CA MET A 285 2.75 35.83 -5.00
C MET A 285 2.19 36.55 -3.76
N LYS A 286 3.02 37.30 -3.01
CA LYS A 286 2.62 38.22 -1.94
C LYS A 286 1.70 37.62 -0.85
N GLY A 287 1.93 36.38 -0.48
CA GLY A 287 1.18 35.72 0.60
C GLY A 287 -0.18 35.17 0.17
N GLU A 288 -0.50 35.15 -1.13
CA GLU A 288 -1.71 34.51 -1.64
C GLU A 288 -1.64 32.98 -1.51
N ASP A 289 -2.76 32.37 -1.15
CA ASP A 289 -2.93 30.92 -1.16
C ASP A 289 -3.16 30.44 -2.59
N ILE A 290 -2.51 29.33 -2.94
CA ILE A 290 -2.56 28.75 -4.27
C ILE A 290 -3.31 27.42 -4.20
N ASN A 291 -4.22 27.23 -5.16
CA ASN A 291 -4.86 25.95 -5.47
C ASN A 291 -4.81 25.78 -6.98
N LEU A 292 -3.76 25.12 -7.46
CA LEU A 292 -3.47 24.98 -8.87
C LEU A 292 -3.63 23.52 -9.29
N LEU A 293 -4.23 23.32 -10.46
CA LEU A 293 -4.25 22.02 -11.10
C LEU A 293 -3.18 21.99 -12.18
N VAL A 294 -2.30 21.00 -12.13
CA VAL A 294 -1.23 20.79 -13.11
C VAL A 294 -1.29 19.37 -13.64
N ASN A 295 -0.91 19.22 -14.91
CA ASN A 295 -0.54 17.93 -15.46
C ASN A 295 0.98 17.84 -15.43
N GLU A 296 1.49 16.69 -15.03
CA GLU A 296 2.92 16.42 -15.12
C GLU A 296 3.19 15.19 -15.97
N THR A 297 4.29 15.23 -16.72
CA THR A 297 4.73 14.12 -17.57
C THR A 297 6.18 13.80 -17.23
N TRP A 298 6.41 12.60 -16.71
CA TRP A 298 7.76 12.15 -16.33
C TRP A 298 8.20 11.00 -17.22
N GLN A 299 9.45 11.05 -17.70
CA GLN A 299 10.09 9.88 -18.29
C GLN A 299 10.98 9.24 -17.23
N VAL A 300 10.69 8.00 -16.85
CA VAL A 300 11.41 7.30 -15.79
C VAL A 300 11.97 5.96 -16.27
N SER A 301 13.01 5.47 -15.60
CA SER A 301 13.52 4.11 -15.77
C SER A 301 13.98 3.54 -14.43
N PHE A 302 14.20 2.23 -14.37
CA PHE A 302 14.92 1.57 -13.28
C PHE A 302 16.40 1.46 -13.64
N ASP A 303 17.30 1.76 -12.70
CA ASP A 303 18.74 1.62 -12.90
C ASP A 303 19.24 0.21 -12.55
N SER A 304 20.57 0.03 -12.51
CA SER A 304 21.18 -1.27 -12.21
C SER A 304 20.97 -1.76 -10.77
N ASN A 305 20.68 -0.84 -9.84
CA ASN A 305 20.32 -1.17 -8.45
C ASN A 305 18.81 -1.31 -8.28
N ASP A 306 18.07 -1.26 -9.40
CA ASP A 306 16.62 -1.26 -9.43
C ASP A 306 16.01 0.04 -8.83
N ASP A 307 16.77 1.13 -8.73
CA ASP A 307 16.24 2.42 -8.26
C ASP A 307 15.61 3.22 -9.41
N ILE A 308 14.54 3.97 -9.12
CA ILE A 308 13.87 4.81 -10.13
C ILE A 308 14.69 6.07 -10.40
N ARG A 309 14.88 6.36 -11.68
CA ARG A 309 15.57 7.54 -12.22
C ARG A 309 14.62 8.31 -13.14
N ILE A 310 14.42 9.59 -12.85
CA ILE A 310 13.67 10.54 -13.68
C ILE A 310 14.63 11.18 -14.69
N HIS A 311 14.33 11.01 -15.97
CA HIS A 311 15.09 11.55 -17.11
C HIS A 311 14.49 12.85 -17.65
N SER A 312 13.17 12.97 -17.61
CA SER A 312 12.48 14.23 -17.87
C SER A 312 11.34 14.43 -16.89
N TYR A 313 11.09 15.67 -16.54
CA TYR A 313 10.02 16.12 -15.67
C TYR A 313 9.41 17.36 -16.30
N GLU A 314 8.17 17.27 -16.76
CA GLU A 314 7.46 18.37 -17.39
C GLU A 314 6.22 18.72 -16.56
N VAL A 315 5.99 20.01 -16.31
CA VAL A 315 4.79 20.52 -15.63
C VAL A 315 4.06 21.49 -16.54
N VAL A 316 2.78 21.22 -16.79
CA VAL A 316 1.89 22.05 -17.58
C VAL A 316 0.67 22.43 -16.73
N PRO A 317 0.47 23.73 -16.42
CA PRO A 317 -0.72 24.19 -15.73
C PRO A 317 -1.97 23.88 -16.54
N VAL A 318 -3.00 23.36 -15.87
CA VAL A 318 -4.31 23.19 -16.48
C VAL A 318 -5.00 24.55 -16.40
N ASN A 319 -5.01 25.28 -17.50
CA ASN A 319 -5.77 26.52 -17.59
C ASN A 319 -7.26 26.22 -17.39
N SER A 320 -7.81 26.70 -16.26
CA SER A 320 -9.24 26.66 -15.94
C SER A 320 -10.02 27.72 -16.71
#